data_AF-A0A0M8PQQ8-F1
#
_entry.id   AF-A0A0M8PQQ8-F1
#
_cell.length_a   1.000
_cell.length_b   1.000
_cell.length_c   1.000
_cell.angle_alpha   90.00
_cell.angle_beta   90.00
_cell.angle_gamma   90.00
#
_symmetry.space_group_name_H-M   'P 1'
#
loop_
_entity.id
_entity.type
_entity.pdbx_description
1 polymer ?
#
loop_
_entity_poly.entity_id
_entity_poly.type
_entity_poly.pdbx_seq_one_letter_code
_entity_poly.pdbx_strand_id
1 'polypeptide(L)'
;MQIDLTEFKGSNVKVVATIDQTLYRNVGAIILYEEDSHTLSVRKLKRKIADHYIPTDELENFLFDSQADAIKFTHKLTRMSALDYLLVANKEK
;
A
#
# COMPACT_ATOMS: atom_id res chain seq x y z
N MET A 1 -15.33 -0.68 -1.68
CA MET A 1 -14.11 0.11 -1.88
C MET A 1 -13.60 -0.06 -3.31
N GLN A 2 -13.46 1.05 -4.05
CA GLN A 2 -12.85 1.12 -5.38
C GLN A 2 -11.62 2.03 -5.31
N ILE A 3 -10.48 1.57 -5.80
CA ILE A 3 -9.22 2.33 -5.79
C ILE A 3 -8.91 2.80 -7.21
N ASP A 4 -8.69 4.09 -7.36
CA ASP A 4 -8.25 4.69 -8.62
C ASP A 4 -6.73 4.56 -8.74
N LEU A 5 -6.31 3.74 -9.70
CA LEU A 5 -4.90 3.44 -9.99
C LEU A 5 -4.42 4.14 -11.28
N THR A 6 -5.11 5.20 -11.71
CA THR A 6 -4.78 5.89 -12.96
C THR A 6 -3.34 6.42 -12.99
N GLU A 7 -2.78 6.83 -11.85
CA GLU A 7 -1.38 7.26 -11.70
C GLU A 7 -0.36 6.18 -12.10
N PHE A 8 -0.72 4.90 -11.96
CA PHE A 8 0.17 3.76 -12.24
C PHE A 8 -0.07 3.15 -13.62
N LYS A 9 -0.98 3.71 -14.43
CA LYS A 9 -1.23 3.21 -15.79
C LYS A 9 -0.01 3.48 -16.66
N GLY A 10 0.63 2.41 -17.13
CA GLY A 10 1.84 2.46 -17.95
C GLY A 10 3.14 2.24 -17.16
N SER A 11 3.06 2.18 -15.82
CA SER A 11 4.18 1.75 -14.96
C SER A 11 4.19 0.22 -14.83
N ASN A 12 5.37 -0.39 -14.69
CA ASN A 12 5.50 -1.83 -14.45
C ASN A 12 5.24 -2.17 -12.97
N VAL A 13 4.06 -1.78 -12.48
CA VAL A 13 3.66 -1.86 -11.07
C VAL A 13 2.49 -2.83 -10.92
N LYS A 14 2.59 -3.74 -9.95
CA LYS A 14 1.56 -4.71 -9.58
C LYS A 14 0.99 -4.37 -8.20
N VAL A 15 -0.34 -4.47 -8.07
CA VAL A 15 -1.00 -4.42 -6.76
C VAL A 15 -0.83 -5.78 -6.10
N VAL A 16 -0.14 -5.83 -4.97
CA VAL A 16 0.11 -7.07 -4.23
C VAL A 16 -0.89 -7.27 -3.10
N ALA A 17 -1.33 -6.17 -2.48
CA ALA A 17 -2.35 -6.21 -1.45
C ALA A 17 -3.11 -4.89 -1.35
N THR A 18 -4.38 -5.02 -0.99
CA THR A 18 -5.26 -3.91 -0.67
C THR A 18 -5.84 -4.16 0.71
N ILE A 19 -5.67 -3.21 1.62
CA ILE A 19 -6.15 -3.30 3.00
C ILE A 19 -7.27 -2.28 3.22
N ASP A 20 -8.42 -2.79 3.66
CA ASP A 20 -9.55 -2.00 4.11
C ASP A 20 -9.65 -2.08 5.64
N GLN A 21 -9.18 -1.05 6.36
CA GLN A 21 -9.41 -0.90 7.81
C GLN A 21 -10.44 0.19 8.11
N THR A 22 -11.38 0.44 7.18
CA THR A 22 -12.43 1.45 7.38
C THR A 22 -13.26 1.20 8.64
N LEU A 23 -13.44 -0.06 9.05
CA LEU A 23 -14.20 -0.48 10.23
C LEU A 23 -13.68 0.06 11.58
N TYR A 24 -12.39 0.35 11.73
CA TYR A 24 -11.82 0.75 13.03
C TYR A 24 -11.17 2.13 13.06
N ARG A 25 -10.65 2.61 11.94
CA ARG A 25 -9.86 3.87 11.91
C ARG A 25 -10.11 4.74 10.69
N ASN A 26 -11.04 4.39 9.79
CA ASN A 26 -11.21 5.06 8.50
C ASN A 26 -9.90 5.18 7.71
N VAL A 27 -9.02 4.18 7.81
CA VAL A 27 -7.75 4.14 7.08
C VAL A 27 -7.78 2.93 6.15
N GLY A 28 -7.41 3.14 4.88
CA GLY A 28 -7.07 2.06 3.96
C GLY A 28 -5.62 2.17 3.54
N ALA A 29 -5.06 1.09 3.02
CA ALA A 29 -3.72 1.08 2.43
C ALA A 29 -3.71 0.23 1.16
N ILE A 30 -2.81 0.55 0.25
CA ILE A 30 -2.47 -0.28 -0.89
C ILE A 30 -0.98 -0.56 -0.87
N ILE A 31 -0.62 -1.77 -1.25
CA ILE A 31 0.76 -2.22 -1.38
C ILE A 31 1.02 -2.50 -2.85
N LEU A 32 1.97 -1.77 -3.39
CA LEU A 32 2.38 -1.80 -4.79
C LEU A 32 3.76 -2.42 -4.88
N TYR A 33 4.00 -3.19 -5.93
CA TYR A 33 5.31 -3.77 -6.23
C TYR A 33 5.72 -3.39 -7.64
N GLU A 34 6.86 -2.72 -7.78
CA GLU A 34 7.45 -2.36 -9.05
C GLU A 34 8.43 -3.47 -9.48
N GLU A 35 8.21 -4.06 -10.65
CA GLU A 35 9.00 -5.22 -11.08
C GLU A 35 10.41 -4.85 -11.51
N ASP A 36 10.58 -3.65 -12.08
CA ASP A 36 11.86 -3.21 -12.65
C ASP A 36 12.90 -2.89 -11.55
N SER A 37 12.43 -2.39 -10.40
CA SER A 37 13.27 -1.99 -9.27
C SER A 37 13.21 -2.96 -8.09
N HIS A 38 12.34 -3.97 -8.15
CA HIS A 38 12.00 -4.86 -7.03
C HIS A 38 11.60 -4.10 -5.75
N THR A 39 10.98 -2.93 -5.91
CA THR A 39 10.54 -2.08 -4.81
C THR A 39 9.10 -2.39 -4.43
N LEU A 40 8.83 -2.50 -3.14
CA LEU A 40 7.50 -2.57 -2.57
C LEU A 40 7.17 -1.27 -1.85
N SER A 41 6.16 -0.57 -2.36
CA SER A 41 5.71 0.72 -1.83
C SER A 41 4.39 0.55 -1.08
N VAL A 42 4.33 1.00 0.17
CA VAL A 42 3.09 1.05 0.95
C VAL A 42 2.52 2.46 0.85
N ARG A 43 1.28 2.59 0.38
CA ARG A 43 0.61 3.89 0.22
C ARG A 43 -0.68 3.91 1.01
N LYS A 44 -0.98 5.04 1.67
CA LYS A 44 -2.27 5.24 2.33
C LYS A 44 -3.34 5.48 1.27
N LEU A 45 -4.56 5.07 1.56
CA LEU A 45 -5.71 5.41 0.73
C LEU A 45 -6.40 6.65 1.28
N LYS A 46 -6.52 7.68 0.44
CA LYS A 46 -7.31 8.87 0.72
C LYS A 46 -8.64 8.76 0.02
N ARG A 47 -9.73 8.96 0.76
CA ARG A 47 -11.08 8.98 0.20
C ARG A 47 -11.25 10.20 -0.70
N LYS A 48 -11.71 9.99 -1.94
CA LYS A 48 -12.01 11.05 -2.91
C LYS A 48 -13.51 11.37 -2.92
N ILE A 49 -14.35 10.35 -3.05
CA ILE A 49 -15.83 10.41 -2.95
C ILE A 49 -16.34 9.16 -2.21
N ALA A 50 -17.67 8.95 -2.13
CA ALA A 50 -18.21 7.72 -1.54
C ALA A 50 -17.67 6.48 -2.27
N ASP A 51 -17.11 5.54 -1.49
CA ASP A 51 -16.50 4.29 -1.96
C ASP A 51 -15.32 4.39 -2.94
N HIS A 52 -14.89 5.58 -3.37
CA HIS A 52 -13.68 5.78 -4.19
C HIS A 52 -12.50 6.36 -3.41
N TYR A 53 -11.35 5.75 -3.61
CA TYR A 53 -10.10 6.08 -2.94
C TYR A 53 -8.97 6.27 -3.95
N ILE A 54 -8.04 7.17 -3.63
CA ILE A 54 -6.79 7.37 -4.35
C ILE A 54 -5.62 6.99 -3.43
N PRO A 55 -4.57 6.33 -3.93
CA PRO A 55 -3.31 6.20 -3.21
C PRO A 55 -2.72 7.60 -2.94
N THR A 56 -2.13 7.78 -1.76
CA THR A 56 -1.30 8.96 -1.45
C THR A 56 0.12 8.73 -1.92
N ASP A 57 0.99 9.69 -1.62
CA ASP A 57 2.44 9.48 -1.65
C ASP A 57 2.85 8.26 -0.79
N GLU A 58 4.04 7.76 -1.07
CA GLU A 58 4.61 6.58 -0.43
C GLU A 58 4.85 6.81 1.06
N LEU A 59 4.29 5.91 1.88
CA LEU A 59 4.51 5.90 3.32
C LEU A 59 5.87 5.31 3.65
N GLU A 60 6.24 4.25 2.93
CA GLU A 60 7.46 3.48 3.14
C GLU A 60 7.77 2.64 1.90
N ASN A 61 9.06 2.50 1.60
CA ASN A 61 9.57 1.69 0.50
C ASN A 61 10.49 0.59 1.02
N PHE A 62 10.31 -0.61 0.47
CA PHE A 62 11.11 -1.77 0.82
C PHE A 62 11.71 -2.37 -0.46
N LEU A 63 13.03 -2.51 -0.47
CA LEU A 63 13.76 -3.14 -1.58
C LEU A 63 13.89 -4.64 -1.33
N PHE A 64 13.74 -5.43 -2.39
CA PHE A 64 13.88 -6.88 -2.33
C PHE A 64 14.76 -7.40 -3.46
N ASP A 65 15.37 -8.56 -3.26
CA ASP A 65 16.12 -9.26 -4.30
C ASP A 65 15.20 -10.04 -5.26
N SER A 66 13.95 -10.25 -4.86
CA SER A 66 12.98 -11.02 -5.65
C SER A 66 11.53 -10.68 -5.33
N GLN A 67 10.65 -10.90 -6.31
CA GLN A 67 9.19 -10.79 -6.12
C GLN A 67 8.67 -11.75 -5.04
N ALA A 68 9.26 -12.96 -4.95
CA ALA A 68 8.83 -13.95 -3.97
C ALA A 68 9.06 -13.45 -2.54
N ASP A 69 10.16 -12.75 -2.28
CA ASP A 69 10.46 -12.20 -0.96
C ASP A 69 9.60 -10.98 -0.64
N ALA A 70 9.30 -10.14 -1.64
CA ALA A 70 8.34 -9.06 -1.51
C ALA A 70 6.93 -9.57 -1.13
N ILE A 71 6.46 -10.66 -1.75
CA ILE A 71 5.16 -11.29 -1.42
C ILE A 71 5.18 -11.87 0.00
N LYS A 72 6.23 -12.59 0.40
CA LYS A 72 6.36 -13.10 1.78
C LYS A 72 6.36 -11.98 2.80
N PHE A 73 7.06 -10.88 2.51
CA PHE A 73 7.07 -9.70 3.38
C PHE A 73 5.68 -9.06 3.46
N THR A 74 4.96 -8.94 2.35
CA THR A 74 3.57 -8.42 2.32
C THR A 74 2.66 -9.22 3.26
N HIS A 75 2.75 -10.55 3.22
CA HIS A 75 2.00 -11.41 4.15
C HIS A 75 2.39 -11.20 5.62
N LYS A 76 3.66 -10.97 5.92
CA LYS A 76 4.09 -10.63 7.28
C LYS A 76 3.57 -9.26 7.69
N LEU A 77 3.72 -8.26 6.83
CA LEU A 77 3.33 -6.87 7.06
C LEU A 77 1.84 -6.74 7.36
N THR A 78 1.00 -7.46 6.62
CA THR A 78 -0.47 -7.47 6.78
C THR A 78 -0.94 -8.25 8.01
N ARG A 79 -0.15 -9.22 8.50
CA ARG A 79 -0.47 -10.02 9.70
C ARG A 79 0.03 -9.41 11.00
N MET A 80 1.07 -8.58 10.95
CA MET A 80 1.64 -7.91 12.11
C MET A 80 1.03 -6.51 12.27
N SER A 81 0.98 -6.00 13.50
CA SER A 81 0.63 -4.59 13.81
C SER A 81 1.59 -3.56 13.18
N ALA A 82 2.58 -4.02 12.39
CA ALA A 82 3.50 -3.17 11.64
C ALA A 82 2.76 -2.30 10.61
N LEU A 83 1.71 -2.82 9.96
CA LEU A 83 0.88 -1.99 9.08
C LEU A 83 0.14 -0.90 9.86
N ASP A 84 -0.41 -1.24 11.04
CA ASP A 84 -1.06 -0.26 11.90
C ASP A 84 -0.08 0.83 12.34
N TYR A 85 1.16 0.45 12.66
CA TYR A 85 2.22 1.40 12.98
C TYR A 85 2.52 2.31 11.79
N LEU A 86 2.74 1.78 10.58
CA LEU A 86 3.01 2.59 9.38
C LEU A 86 1.87 3.57 9.08
N LEU A 87 0.62 3.14 9.30
CA LEU A 87 -0.57 3.95 9.06
C LEU A 87 -0.81 5.05 10.11
N VAL A 88 -0.36 4.83 11.35
CA VAL A 88 -0.49 5.76 12.49
C VAL A 88 0.69 6.70 12.58
N ALA A 89 1.93 6.20 12.49
CA ALA A 89 3.16 6.98 12.65
C ALA A 89 3.32 8.06 11.57
N ASN A 90 2.85 7.81 10.34
CA ASN A 90 2.84 8.80 9.25
C ASN A 90 1.76 9.92 9.41
N LYS A 91 1.12 10.06 10.57
CA LYS A 91 0.32 11.27 10.90
C LYS A 91 1.16 12.43 11.46
N GLU A 92 2.41 12.20 11.87
CA GLU A 92 3.20 13.14 12.68
C GLU A 92 4.39 13.80 11.94
N LYS A 93 4.47 13.71 10.61
CA LYS A 93 5.41 14.49 9.78
C LYS A 93 4.64 15.50 8.94
#